data_AF-A0A545TVU2-F1
#
_entry.id   AF-A0A545TVU2-F1
#
_cell.length_a   1.000
_cell.length_b   1.000
_cell.length_c   1.000
_cell.angle_alpha   90.00
_cell.angle_beta   90.00
_cell.angle_gamma   90.00
#
_symmetry.space_group_name_H-M   'P 1'
#
loop_
_entity.id
_entity.type
_entity.pdbx_description
1 polymer ?
#
loop_
_entity_poly.entity_id
_entity_poly.type
_entity_poly.pdbx_seq_one_letter_code
_entity_poly.pdbx_strand_id
1 'polypeptide(L)'
;MASTNVTPITAGKPKKIKSSDAQLRASITPCQLDQALYVKIQRYVEEKSWRQLAQNLEKMVRHQFAPALELVDSERMLIEEVERQIKLNVPSKKYIQDYVQGRPICYRYTNTLANFFAHEYSLRNHNPCDDYIARLTSKAKT
;
A
#
# COMPACT_ATOMS: atom_id res chain seq x y z
N MET A 1 -51.62 39.06 38.97
CA MET A 1 -50.36 39.34 39.69
C MET A 1 -49.77 38.02 40.16
N ALA A 2 -48.63 37.61 39.61
CA ALA A 2 -47.61 36.78 40.24
C ALA A 2 -46.42 36.71 39.27
N SER A 3 -45.27 37.16 39.75
CA SER A 3 -44.05 37.40 38.99
C SER A 3 -43.22 36.14 38.75
N THR A 4 -42.54 36.16 37.61
CA THR A 4 -41.35 35.43 37.12
C THR A 4 -40.48 34.66 38.13
N ASN A 5 -39.93 33.53 37.67
CA ASN A 5 -38.47 33.34 37.64
C ASN A 5 -38.06 32.30 36.58
N VAL A 6 -37.70 32.79 35.39
CA VAL A 6 -36.95 32.00 34.39
C VAL A 6 -35.51 32.47 34.48
N THR A 7 -34.62 31.58 34.91
CA THR A 7 -33.18 31.81 34.98
C THR A 7 -32.62 32.01 33.56
N PRO A 8 -31.77 33.01 33.31
CA PRO A 8 -31.13 33.15 32.00
C PRO A 8 -30.05 32.07 31.84
N ILE A 9 -30.14 31.26 30.79
CA ILE A 9 -29.05 30.37 30.38
C ILE A 9 -27.97 31.27 29.77
N THR A 10 -26.91 31.49 30.53
CA THR A 10 -25.71 32.19 30.08
C THR A 10 -25.17 31.50 28.82
N ALA A 11 -25.19 32.23 27.70
CA ALA A 11 -24.57 31.79 26.45
C ALA A 11 -23.07 31.59 26.69
N GLY A 12 -22.66 30.33 26.87
CA GLY A 12 -21.26 29.96 26.88
C GLY A 12 -20.63 30.39 25.56
N LYS A 13 -19.61 31.25 25.63
CA LYS A 13 -18.77 31.62 24.48
C LYS A 13 -18.45 30.36 23.67
N PRO A 14 -18.54 30.38 22.33
CA PRO A 14 -18.05 29.27 21.54
C PRO A 14 -16.58 29.05 21.92
N LYS A 15 -16.30 27.93 22.58
CA LYS A 15 -14.93 27.45 22.73
C LYS A 15 -14.41 27.37 21.30
N LYS A 16 -13.45 28.23 20.96
CA LYS A 16 -12.60 28.05 19.78
C LYS A 16 -12.00 26.67 19.93
N ILE A 17 -12.63 25.68 19.30
CA ILE A 17 -12.01 24.39 19.03
C ILE A 17 -10.82 24.79 18.19
N LYS A 18 -9.62 24.70 18.77
CA LYS A 18 -8.38 24.84 18.02
C LYS A 18 -8.50 23.78 16.93
N SER A 19 -8.70 24.28 15.72
CA SER A 19 -8.60 23.53 14.48
C SER A 19 -7.33 22.69 14.59
N SER A 20 -7.52 21.38 14.74
CA SER A 20 -6.51 20.37 14.51
C SER A 20 -6.46 20.06 13.01
N ASP A 21 -6.56 21.10 12.18
CA ASP A 21 -6.32 21.02 10.74
C ASP A 21 -4.82 20.86 10.52
N ALA A 22 -4.33 19.62 10.60
CA ALA A 22 -3.13 19.21 9.89
C ALA A 22 -3.10 17.68 9.76
N GLN A 23 -3.73 17.20 8.67
CA GLN A 23 -3.42 15.93 8.00
C GLN A 23 -3.97 14.62 8.59
N LEU A 24 -5.29 14.55 8.78
CA LEU A 24 -6.00 13.39 8.21
C LEU A 24 -6.03 13.60 6.69
N ARG A 25 -4.94 13.28 5.99
CA ARG A 25 -5.00 13.14 4.52
C ARG A 25 -6.17 12.21 4.26
N ALA A 26 -7.21 12.66 3.56
CA ALA A 26 -8.38 11.85 3.28
C ALA A 26 -7.88 10.49 2.77
N SER A 27 -8.06 9.46 3.60
CA SER A 27 -7.52 8.14 3.31
C SER A 27 -8.18 7.66 2.02
N ILE A 28 -7.40 7.47 0.95
CA ILE A 28 -7.90 6.98 -0.32
C ILE A 28 -8.68 5.69 -0.07
N THR A 29 -9.94 5.65 -0.49
CA THR A 29 -10.76 4.45 -0.33
C THR A 29 -10.24 3.33 -1.24
N PRO A 30 -10.51 2.05 -0.92
CA PRO A 30 -10.13 0.95 -1.81
C PRO A 30 -10.63 1.13 -3.25
N CYS A 31 -11.84 1.67 -3.44
CA CYS A 31 -12.41 1.96 -4.76
C CYS A 31 -11.63 3.06 -5.50
N GLN A 32 -11.25 4.14 -4.81
CA GLN A 32 -10.44 5.20 -5.41
C GLN A 32 -9.04 4.72 -5.78
N LEU A 33 -8.43 3.86 -4.95
CA LEU A 33 -7.17 3.21 -5.26
C LEU A 33 -7.29 2.33 -6.50
N ASP A 34 -8.31 1.48 -6.55
CA ASP A 34 -8.56 0.56 -7.66
C ASP A 34 -8.70 1.33 -8.98
N GLN A 35 -9.53 2.37 -9.00
CA GLN A 35 -9.69 3.24 -10.17
C GLN A 35 -8.36 3.92 -10.56
N ALA A 36 -7.59 4.41 -9.59
CA ALA A 36 -6.31 5.06 -9.86
C ALA A 36 -5.29 4.07 -10.46
N LEU A 37 -5.20 2.85 -9.91
CA LEU A 37 -4.32 1.80 -10.40
C LEU A 37 -4.71 1.38 -11.82
N TYR A 38 -6.00 1.18 -12.09
CA TYR A 38 -6.51 0.89 -13.42
C TYR A 38 -6.05 1.93 -14.45
N VAL A 39 -6.34 3.21 -14.20
CA VAL A 39 -5.98 4.31 -15.11
C VAL A 39 -4.47 4.39 -15.33
N LYS A 40 -3.67 4.24 -14.25
CA LYS A 40 -2.20 4.29 -14.33
C LYS A 40 -1.62 3.11 -15.12
N ILE A 41 -2.18 1.91 -14.96
CA ILE A 41 -1.75 0.72 -15.72
C ILE A 41 -2.06 0.91 -17.20
N GLN A 42 -3.28 1.32 -17.54
CA GLN A 42 -3.67 1.56 -18.93
C GLN A 42 -2.75 2.58 -19.59
N ARG A 43 -2.60 3.76 -18.96
CA ARG A 43 -1.73 4.81 -19.46
C ARG A 43 -0.28 4.35 -19.62
N TYR A 44 0.26 3.63 -18.64
CA TYR A 44 1.63 3.14 -18.71
C TYR A 44 1.83 2.16 -19.87
N VAL A 45 0.86 1.28 -20.12
CA VAL A 45 0.91 0.28 -21.19
C VAL A 45 0.76 0.95 -22.56
N GLU A 46 -0.08 1.97 -22.68
CA GLU A 46 -0.23 2.78 -23.89
C GLU A 46 1.07 3.53 -24.23
N GLU A 47 1.72 4.14 -23.24
CA GLU A 47 2.98 4.88 -23.43
C GLU A 47 4.18 3.96 -23.67
N LYS A 48 4.13 2.73 -23.16
CA LYS A 48 5.25 1.77 -23.19
C LYS A 48 4.80 0.44 -23.76
N SER A 49 4.54 -0.54 -22.89
CA SER A 49 3.97 -1.83 -23.24
C SER A 49 3.70 -2.67 -21.99
N TRP A 50 2.87 -3.70 -22.14
CA TRP A 50 2.70 -4.75 -21.14
C TRP A 50 4.02 -5.42 -20.73
N ARG A 51 4.92 -5.64 -21.69
CA ARG A 51 6.21 -6.28 -21.43
C ARG A 51 7.07 -5.41 -20.50
N GLN A 52 7.12 -4.11 -20.78
CA GLN A 52 7.93 -3.19 -20.01
C GLN A 52 7.35 -2.92 -18.62
N LEU A 53 6.03 -2.95 -18.46
CA LEU A 53 5.38 -2.89 -17.14
C LEU A 53 5.80 -4.08 -16.28
N ALA A 54 5.67 -5.31 -16.80
CA ALA A 54 6.04 -6.53 -16.07
C ALA A 54 7.52 -6.54 -15.67
N GLN A 55 8.42 -6.19 -16.60
CA GLN A 55 9.86 -6.11 -16.34
C GLN A 55 10.21 -5.09 -15.25
N ASN A 56 9.58 -3.90 -15.29
CA ASN A 56 9.88 -2.85 -14.32
C ASN A 56 9.29 -3.15 -12.93
N LEU A 57 8.13 -3.82 -12.87
CA LEU A 57 7.58 -4.34 -11.62
C LEU A 57 8.51 -5.38 -11.00
N GLU A 58 8.99 -6.34 -11.80
CA GLU A 58 9.96 -7.33 -11.34
C GLU A 58 11.24 -6.67 -10.83
N LYS A 59 11.80 -5.72 -11.58
CA LYS A 59 12.99 -4.97 -11.18
C LYS A 59 12.79 -4.23 -9.86
N MET A 60 11.64 -3.57 -9.68
CA MET A 60 11.32 -2.86 -8.44
C MET A 60 11.22 -3.82 -7.25
N VAL A 61 10.50 -4.94 -7.38
CA VAL A 61 10.38 -5.93 -6.31
C VAL A 61 11.74 -6.54 -5.98
N ARG A 62 12.54 -6.91 -6.98
CA ARG A 62 13.91 -7.40 -6.77
C ARG A 62 14.76 -6.40 -5.97
N HIS A 63 14.65 -5.10 -6.27
CA HIS A 63 15.34 -4.06 -5.53
C HIS A 63 14.88 -3.97 -4.06
N GLN A 64 13.59 -4.16 -3.77
CA GLN A 64 13.07 -4.21 -2.39
C GLN A 64 13.60 -5.43 -1.61
N PHE A 65 13.97 -6.50 -2.31
CA PHE A 65 14.56 -7.71 -1.73
C PHE A 65 16.10 -7.66 -1.65
N ALA A 66 16.76 -6.55 -2.02
CA ALA A 66 18.22 -6.43 -1.93
C ALA A 66 18.77 -6.79 -0.53
N PRO A 67 18.18 -6.36 0.60
CA PRO A 67 18.66 -6.77 1.92
C PRO A 67 18.55 -8.27 2.19
N ALA A 68 17.56 -8.95 1.60
CA ALA A 68 17.44 -10.41 1.73
C ALA A 68 18.49 -11.15 0.88
N LEU A 69 18.91 -10.57 -0.25
CA LEU A 69 19.99 -11.10 -1.07
C LEU A 69 21.35 -10.99 -0.35
N GLU A 70 21.59 -9.92 0.41
CA GLU A 70 22.79 -9.82 1.27
C GLU A 70 22.83 -10.92 2.34
N LEU A 71 21.67 -11.37 2.83
CA LEU A 71 21.60 -12.49 3.77
C LEU A 71 21.96 -13.83 3.11
N VAL A 72 21.72 -13.98 1.80
CA VAL A 72 22.16 -15.14 1.03
C VAL A 72 23.68 -15.16 0.92
N ASP A 73 24.30 -14.02 0.63
CA ASP A 73 25.76 -13.89 0.55
C ASP A 73 26.45 -14.22 1.88
N SER A 74 25.74 -14.01 2.99
CA SER A 74 26.19 -14.39 4.35
C SER A 74 25.85 -15.83 4.77
N GLU A 75 25.35 -16.66 3.85
CA GLU A 75 24.89 -18.05 4.08
C GLU A 75 23.77 -18.20 5.13
N ARG A 76 23.07 -17.10 5.47
CA ARG A 76 21.96 -17.10 6.44
C ARG A 76 20.62 -17.43 5.80
N MET A 77 20.56 -17.48 4.46
CA MET A 77 19.35 -17.75 3.70
C MET A 77 19.68 -18.44 2.38
N LEU A 78 18.78 -19.30 1.91
CA LEU A 78 18.89 -19.94 0.60
C LEU A 78 18.41 -19.00 -0.51
N ILE A 79 19.15 -18.92 -1.61
CA ILE A 79 18.78 -18.09 -2.77
C ILE A 79 17.43 -18.50 -3.37
N GLU A 80 17.12 -19.79 -3.35
CA GLU A 80 15.86 -20.34 -3.87
C GLU A 80 14.67 -19.81 -3.09
N GLU A 81 14.82 -19.63 -1.78
CA GLU A 81 13.75 -19.08 -0.94
C GLU A 81 13.53 -17.59 -1.22
N VAL A 82 14.60 -16.81 -1.38
CA VAL A 82 14.49 -15.38 -1.75
C VAL A 82 13.84 -15.23 -3.12
N GLU A 83 14.29 -15.99 -4.12
CA GLU A 83 13.70 -15.97 -5.47
C GLU A 83 12.22 -16.39 -5.47
N ARG A 84 11.85 -17.36 -4.63
CA ARG A 84 10.45 -17.76 -4.45
C ARG A 84 9.63 -16.61 -3.88
N GLN A 85 10.14 -15.90 -2.88
CA GLN A 85 9.45 -14.74 -2.30
C GLN A 85 9.32 -13.58 -3.30
N ILE A 86 10.36 -13.31 -4.09
CA ILE A 86 10.30 -12.31 -5.17
C ILE A 86 9.16 -12.67 -6.13
N LYS A 87 9.13 -13.91 -6.65
CA LYS A 87 8.08 -14.37 -7.57
C LYS A 87 6.67 -14.26 -6.98
N LEU A 88 6.51 -14.49 -5.68
CA LEU A 88 5.22 -14.38 -4.99
C LEU A 88 4.71 -12.94 -4.86
N ASN A 89 5.58 -11.94 -5.00
CA ASN A 89 5.26 -10.51 -4.89
C ASN A 89 5.21 -9.78 -6.25
N VAL A 90 5.67 -10.42 -7.32
CA VAL A 90 5.60 -9.90 -8.69
C VAL A 90 4.31 -10.38 -9.37
N PRO A 91 3.36 -9.49 -9.69
CA PRO A 91 2.18 -9.89 -10.46
C PRO A 91 2.60 -10.30 -11.88
N SER A 92 2.09 -11.44 -12.36
CA SER A 92 2.34 -11.88 -13.73
C SER A 92 1.67 -10.95 -14.74
N LYS A 93 2.22 -10.86 -15.96
CA LYS A 93 1.59 -10.08 -17.05
C LYS A 93 0.11 -10.44 -17.23
N LYS A 94 -0.20 -11.75 -17.30
CA LYS A 94 -1.58 -12.23 -17.45
C LYS A 94 -2.46 -11.75 -16.31
N TYR A 95 -1.96 -11.79 -15.08
CA TYR A 95 -2.72 -11.32 -13.93
C TYR A 95 -3.09 -9.83 -14.03
N ILE A 96 -2.14 -8.98 -14.43
CA ILE A 96 -2.40 -7.54 -14.60
C ILE A 96 -3.40 -7.29 -15.75
N GLN A 97 -3.31 -8.09 -16.81
CA GLN A 97 -4.27 -8.02 -17.93
C GLN A 97 -5.68 -8.43 -17.49
N ASP A 98 -5.82 -9.54 -16.76
CA ASP A 98 -7.11 -9.97 -16.22
C ASP A 98 -7.68 -8.89 -15.26
N TYR A 99 -6.81 -8.24 -14.47
CA TYR A 99 -7.19 -7.15 -13.56
C TYR A 99 -7.82 -5.96 -14.30
N VAL A 100 -7.17 -5.46 -15.35
CA VAL A 100 -7.75 -4.35 -16.15
C VAL A 100 -9.01 -4.77 -16.92
N GLN A 101 -9.33 -6.07 -16.96
CA GLN A 101 -10.59 -6.58 -17.52
C GLN A 101 -11.69 -6.74 -16.44
N GLY A 102 -11.45 -6.30 -15.21
CA GLY A 102 -12.42 -6.33 -14.11
C GLY A 102 -12.25 -7.51 -13.15
N ARG A 103 -11.20 -8.32 -13.28
CA ARG A 103 -10.87 -9.34 -12.27
C ARG A 103 -10.45 -8.65 -10.97
N PRO A 104 -10.88 -9.12 -9.78
CA PRO A 104 -10.42 -8.57 -8.51
C PRO A 104 -8.89 -8.68 -8.33
N ILE A 105 -8.30 -7.62 -7.78
CA ILE A 105 -6.89 -7.58 -7.40
C ILE A 105 -6.65 -8.17 -6.01
N CYS A 106 -5.57 -8.93 -5.83
CA CYS A 106 -5.14 -9.42 -4.53
C CYS A 106 -4.35 -8.34 -3.79
N TYR A 107 -4.54 -8.24 -2.47
CA TYR A 107 -3.94 -7.17 -1.65
C TYR A 107 -2.41 -7.07 -1.81
N ARG A 108 -1.73 -8.22 -1.98
CA ARG A 108 -0.28 -8.27 -2.16
C ARG A 108 0.14 -7.51 -3.42
N TYR A 109 -0.53 -7.76 -4.54
CA TYR A 109 -0.22 -7.08 -5.80
C TYR A 109 -0.74 -5.64 -5.82
N THR A 110 -1.80 -5.33 -5.10
CA THR A 110 -2.24 -3.94 -4.88
C THR A 110 -1.12 -3.11 -4.28
N ASN A 111 -0.42 -3.62 -3.27
CA ASN A 111 0.73 -2.93 -2.68
C ASN A 111 1.88 -2.76 -3.66
N THR A 112 2.26 -3.83 -4.38
CA THR A 112 3.30 -3.75 -5.42
C THR A 112 2.97 -2.67 -6.45
N LEU A 113 1.74 -2.63 -6.96
CA LEU A 113 1.32 -1.66 -7.97
C LEU A 113 1.24 -0.23 -7.40
N ALA A 114 0.72 -0.07 -6.18
CA ALA A 114 0.67 1.24 -5.51
C ALA A 114 2.07 1.82 -5.30
N ASN A 115 3.03 1.00 -4.85
CA ASN A 115 4.43 1.37 -4.69
C ASN A 115 5.06 1.75 -6.03
N PHE A 116 4.84 0.94 -7.07
CA PHE A 116 5.36 1.18 -8.42
C PHE A 116 4.92 2.53 -9.00
N PHE A 117 3.65 2.91 -8.79
CA PHE A 117 3.12 4.17 -9.29
C PHE A 117 3.21 5.34 -8.30
N ALA A 118 3.94 5.16 -7.19
CA ALA A 118 4.08 6.12 -6.11
C ALA A 118 2.75 6.69 -5.59
N HIS A 119 1.67 5.89 -5.61
CA HIS A 119 0.34 6.38 -5.23
C HIS A 119 0.15 6.41 -3.70
N GLU A 120 -0.56 7.42 -3.20
CA GLU A 120 -0.79 7.61 -1.76
C GLU A 120 -1.79 6.62 -1.18
N TYR A 121 -1.36 5.43 -0.75
CA TYR A 121 -2.25 4.47 -0.08
C TYR A 121 -1.81 4.14 1.35
N SER A 122 -2.77 3.87 2.24
CA SER A 122 -2.57 3.70 3.69
C SER A 122 -1.73 2.47 4.08
N LEU A 123 -1.35 1.61 3.12
CA LEU A 123 -0.38 0.52 3.32
C LEU A 123 1.06 0.92 2.94
N ARG A 124 1.37 2.21 2.78
CA ARG A 124 2.68 2.75 2.36
C ARG A 124 3.90 2.32 3.18
N ASN A 125 3.72 1.71 4.35
CA ASN A 125 4.82 1.14 5.15
C ASN A 125 4.89 -0.39 5.06
N HIS A 126 4.18 -1.02 4.12
CA HIS A 126 4.25 -2.46 3.92
C HIS A 126 5.34 -2.79 2.89
N ASN A 127 6.54 -3.05 3.39
CA ASN A 127 7.59 -3.70 2.64
C ASN A 127 7.40 -5.23 2.75
N PRO A 128 7.22 -5.97 1.64
CA PRO A 128 7.05 -7.42 1.69
C PRO A 128 8.27 -8.14 2.27
N CYS A 129 9.48 -7.56 2.15
CA CYS A 129 10.68 -8.08 2.80
C CYS A 129 10.57 -7.97 4.34
N ASP A 130 10.04 -6.86 4.86
CA ASP A 130 9.87 -6.65 6.30
C ASP A 130 8.82 -7.63 6.87
N ASP A 131 7.72 -7.90 6.16
CA ASP A 131 6.73 -8.93 6.55
C ASP A 131 7.35 -10.33 6.57
N TYR A 132 8.21 -10.64 5.60
CA TYR A 132 8.92 -11.92 5.54
C TYR A 132 9.94 -12.07 6.67
N ILE A 133 10.79 -11.07 6.90
CA ILE A 133 11.77 -11.04 8.01
C ILE A 133 11.04 -11.13 9.36
N ALA A 134 9.92 -10.42 9.54
CA ALA A 134 9.10 -10.52 10.73
C ALA A 134 8.57 -11.94 10.97
N ARG A 135 8.12 -12.64 9.92
CA ARG A 135 7.68 -14.04 10.01
C ARG A 135 8.83 -14.98 10.37
N LEU A 136 10.02 -14.80 9.80
CA LEU A 136 11.20 -15.61 10.14
C LEU A 136 11.60 -15.42 11.61
N THR A 137 11.69 -14.17 12.06
CA THR A 137 12.08 -13.85 13.44
C THR A 137 11.05 -14.28 14.48
N SER A 138 9.76 -14.27 14.13
CA SER A 138 8.69 -14.78 15.01
C SER A 138 8.71 -16.29 15.19
N LYS A 139 9.08 -17.07 14.15
CA LYS A 139 9.19 -18.53 14.22
C LYS A 139 10.37 -19.01 15.05
N ALA A 140 11.44 -18.23 15.16
CA ALA A 140 12.64 -18.56 15.93
C ALA A 140 12.46 -18.42 17.46
N LYS A 141 11.30 -17.93 17.94
CA LYS A 141 10.99 -17.73 19.37
C LYS A 141 10.08 -18.80 19.98
N THR A 142 9.78 -19.87 19.24
CA THR A 142 9.00 -21.05 19.67
C THR A 142 9.85 -22.28 19.51
#